data_AF-A0A1I2BVG3-F1
#
_entry.id   AF-A0A1I2BVG3-F1
#
_cell.length_a   1.000
_cell.length_b   1.000
_cell.length_c   1.000
_cell.angle_alpha   90.00
_cell.angle_beta   90.00
_cell.angle_gamma   90.00
#
_symmetry.space_group_name_H-M   'P 1'
#
loop_
_entity.id
_entity.type
_entity.pdbx_description
1 polymer ?
#
loop_
_entity_poly.entity_id
_entity_poly.type
_entity_poly.pdbx_seq_one_letter_code
_entity_poly.pdbx_strand_id
1 'polypeptide(L)'
;MQFILKKEDFILNKTTYSPEYEYESEDFKICISEEDFTNEELKFSTELVSAYSKNLIKIAEACKDSETFKYCYPEENIESIIHKLGKPIFQRRGVTTLLTYAEHTLDADHLLDIEFEGLYDDIFDIGIDG
;
A
#
# COMPACT_ATOMS: atom_id res chain seq x y z
N MET A 1 6.39 7.63 16.88
CA MET A 1 5.06 8.13 17.30
C MET A 1 4.11 6.96 17.20
N GLN A 2 3.32 6.65 18.23
CA GLN A 2 2.39 5.53 18.19
C GLN A 2 1.12 6.04 17.48
N PHE A 3 1.04 5.78 16.19
CA PHE A 3 -0.09 6.17 15.35
C PHE A 3 -1.27 5.21 15.59
N ILE A 4 -2.50 5.71 15.67
CA ILE A 4 -3.71 4.92 15.91
C ILE A 4 -4.82 5.43 15.00
N LEU A 5 -5.35 4.56 14.14
CA LEU A 5 -6.53 4.86 13.32
C LEU A 5 -7.80 4.77 14.18
N LYS A 6 -8.68 5.77 14.05
CA LYS A 6 -9.99 5.76 14.70
C LYS A 6 -11.09 5.86 13.68
N LYS A 7 -12.23 5.24 13.98
CA LYS A 7 -13.44 5.27 13.12
C LYS A 7 -13.87 6.66 12.71
N GLU A 8 -13.77 7.61 13.65
CA GLU A 8 -14.17 9.00 13.46
C GLU A 8 -13.33 9.78 12.44
N ASP A 9 -12.14 9.27 12.11
CA ASP A 9 -11.23 9.91 11.17
C ASP A 9 -11.50 9.49 9.71
N PHE A 10 -12.33 8.46 9.49
CA PHE A 10 -12.63 7.93 8.16
C PHE A 10 -13.86 8.59 7.54
N ILE A 11 -13.77 8.83 6.23
CA ILE A 11 -14.86 9.35 5.42
C ILE A 11 -15.39 8.21 4.55
N LEU A 12 -16.69 7.96 4.60
CA LEU A 12 -17.35 6.99 3.72
C LEU A 12 -17.46 7.58 2.31
N ASN A 13 -16.75 6.99 1.36
CA ASN A 13 -16.85 7.29 -0.06
C ASN A 13 -17.73 6.23 -0.76
N LYS A 14 -18.87 6.67 -1.30
CA LYS A 14 -19.79 5.79 -2.04
C LYS A 14 -19.53 5.94 -3.52
N THR A 15 -18.65 5.09 -4.05
CA THR A 15 -18.44 4.99 -5.50
C THR A 15 -19.52 4.10 -6.14
N THR A 16 -19.61 4.13 -7.47
CA THR A 16 -20.52 3.26 -8.25
C THR A 16 -20.20 1.77 -8.11
N TYR A 17 -18.97 1.41 -7.71
CA TYR A 17 -18.50 0.03 -7.71
C TYR A 17 -18.56 -0.61 -6.32
N SER A 18 -18.01 0.07 -5.32
CA SER A 18 -18.05 -0.38 -3.92
C SER A 18 -17.91 0.81 -2.97
N PRO A 19 -18.70 0.86 -1.87
CA PRO A 19 -18.50 1.83 -0.81
C PRO A 19 -17.26 1.49 0.03
N GLU A 20 -16.42 2.49 0.27
CA GLU A 20 -15.18 2.35 1.06
C GLU A 20 -15.07 3.46 2.10
N TYR A 21 -14.52 3.12 3.26
CA TYR A 21 -14.06 4.09 4.24
C TYR A 21 -12.62 4.47 3.93
N GLU A 22 -12.37 5.77 3.76
CA GLU A 22 -11.06 6.31 3.43
C GLU A 22 -10.53 7.20 4.56
N TYR A 23 -9.25 7.02 4.88
CA TYR A 23 -8.47 7.94 5.69
C TYR A 23 -7.24 8.38 4.91
N GLU A 24 -6.95 9.68 4.91
CA GLU A 24 -5.80 10.24 4.22
C GLU A 24 -5.05 11.21 5.14
N SER A 25 -3.74 11.05 5.17
CA SER A 25 -2.78 11.94 5.82
C SER A 25 -1.75 12.42 4.80
N GLU A 26 -0.82 13.27 5.23
CA GLU A 26 0.33 13.66 4.40
C GLU A 26 1.22 12.45 4.06
N ASP A 27 1.32 11.47 4.97
CA ASP A 27 2.27 10.35 4.85
C ASP A 27 1.71 9.13 4.09
N PHE A 28 0.39 8.92 4.14
CA PHE A 28 -0.25 7.76 3.52
C PHE A 28 -1.76 7.94 3.36
N LYS A 29 -2.35 7.09 2.52
CA LYS A 29 -3.80 6.89 2.42
C LYS A 29 -4.15 5.43 2.73
N ILE A 30 -5.29 5.19 3.38
CA ILE A 30 -5.84 3.84 3.57
C ILE A 30 -7.33 3.80 3.23
N CYS A 31 -7.71 2.77 2.49
CA CYS A 31 -9.07 2.45 2.08
C CYS A 31 -9.45 1.08 2.64
N ILE A 32 -10.64 0.98 3.22
CA ILE A 32 -11.21 -0.26 3.77
C ILE A 32 -12.63 -0.38 3.22
N SER A 33 -13.01 -1.56 2.72
CA SER A 33 -14.39 -1.79 2.26
C SER A 33 -15.41 -1.51 3.38
N GLU A 34 -16.62 -1.04 3.04
CA GLU A 34 -17.68 -0.84 4.04
C GLU A 34 -18.01 -2.15 4.80
N GLU A 35 -17.92 -3.30 4.11
CA GLU A 35 -18.17 -4.63 4.67
C GLU A 35 -17.13 -5.03 5.72
N ASP A 36 -15.86 -4.66 5.52
CA ASP A 36 -14.75 -5.03 6.39
C ASP A 36 -14.48 -3.98 7.49
N PHE A 37 -15.20 -2.85 7.53
CA PHE A 37 -14.94 -1.72 8.43
C PHE A 37 -15.29 -1.95 9.91
N THR A 38 -14.55 -2.86 10.53
CA THR A 38 -14.70 -3.29 11.93
C THR A 38 -13.62 -2.68 12.83
N ASN A 39 -13.77 -2.81 14.14
CA ASN A 39 -12.71 -2.37 15.08
C ASN A 39 -11.47 -3.26 14.99
N GLU A 40 -11.64 -4.55 14.68
CA GLU A 40 -10.53 -5.49 14.52
C GLU A 40 -9.72 -5.13 13.28
N GLU A 41 -10.39 -4.85 12.16
CA GLU A 41 -9.75 -4.41 10.92
C GLU A 41 -9.01 -3.08 11.09
N LEU A 42 -9.58 -2.13 11.84
CA LEU A 42 -8.88 -0.88 12.16
C LEU A 42 -7.64 -1.07 13.01
N LYS A 43 -7.69 -2.00 13.97
CA LYS A 43 -6.54 -2.35 14.79
C LYS A 43 -5.45 -2.97 13.91
N PHE A 44 -5.82 -3.93 13.06
CA PHE A 44 -4.89 -4.54 12.11
C PHE A 44 -4.28 -3.50 11.16
N SER A 45 -5.13 -2.66 10.56
CA SER A 45 -4.73 -1.57 9.68
C SER A 45 -3.77 -0.58 10.35
N THR A 46 -3.98 -0.28 11.65
CA THR A 46 -3.06 0.53 12.44
C THR A 46 -1.69 -0.13 12.58
N GLU A 47 -1.66 -1.43 12.88
CA GLU A 47 -0.42 -2.22 12.97
C GLU A 47 0.29 -2.28 11.61
N LEU A 48 -0.47 -2.45 10.53
CA LEU A 48 0.01 -2.49 9.16
C LEU A 48 0.73 -1.21 8.76
N VAL A 49 0.07 -0.04 8.86
CA VAL A 49 0.69 1.25 8.50
C VAL A 49 1.87 1.57 9.43
N SER A 50 1.79 1.19 10.71
CA SER A 50 2.90 1.36 11.66
C SER A 50 4.12 0.50 11.32
N ALA A 51 3.91 -0.64 10.66
CA ALA A 51 4.97 -1.55 10.24
C ALA A 51 5.61 -1.16 8.90
N TYR A 52 4.96 -0.30 8.10
CA TYR A 52 5.38 0.05 6.75
C TYR A 52 6.85 0.47 6.64
N SER A 53 7.27 1.48 7.43
CA SER A 53 8.64 2.01 7.38
C SER A 53 9.72 0.97 7.64
N LYS A 54 9.43 -0.05 8.46
CA LYS A 54 10.35 -1.15 8.76
C LYS A 54 10.38 -2.21 7.67
N ASN A 55 9.31 -2.29 6.86
CA ASN A 55 9.17 -3.25 5.78
C ASN A 55 9.52 -2.67 4.40
N LEU A 56 9.89 -1.38 4.30
CA LEU A 56 10.34 -0.75 3.05
C LEU A 56 11.44 -1.52 2.32
N ILE A 57 12.41 -2.07 3.06
CA ILE A 57 13.48 -2.88 2.48
C ILE A 57 12.90 -4.16 1.86
N LYS A 58 12.02 -4.86 2.58
CA LYS A 58 11.36 -6.08 2.09
C LYS A 58 10.54 -5.81 0.82
N ILE A 59 9.83 -4.68 0.79
CA ILE A 59 9.06 -4.23 -0.38
C ILE A 59 10.00 -4.00 -1.57
N ALA A 60 11.07 -3.24 -1.37
CA ALA A 60 12.02 -2.93 -2.44
C ALA A 60 12.78 -4.17 -2.94
N GLU A 61 13.06 -5.14 -2.06
CA GLU A 61 13.62 -6.45 -2.43
C GLU A 61 12.65 -7.24 -3.31
N ALA A 62 11.37 -7.32 -2.92
CA ALA A 62 10.33 -7.96 -3.73
C ALA A 62 10.17 -7.30 -5.11
N CYS A 63 10.15 -5.96 -5.18
CA CYS A 63 10.20 -5.23 -6.44
C CYS A 63 11.44 -5.61 -7.25
N LYS A 64 12.63 -5.58 -6.62
CA LYS A 64 13.88 -5.88 -7.33
C LYS A 64 13.97 -7.33 -7.78
N ASP A 65 13.22 -8.25 -7.20
CA ASP A 65 13.17 -9.66 -7.59
C ASP A 65 12.11 -9.96 -8.66
N SER A 66 11.04 -9.16 -8.74
CA SER A 66 9.99 -9.26 -9.77
C SER A 66 10.52 -9.09 -11.19
N GLU A 67 10.14 -10.01 -12.10
CA GLU A 67 10.47 -9.90 -13.52
C GLU A 67 9.79 -8.70 -14.17
N THR A 68 8.53 -8.43 -13.82
CA THR A 68 7.75 -7.28 -14.30
C THR A 68 8.45 -5.97 -13.95
N PHE A 69 8.86 -5.83 -12.69
CA PHE A 69 9.55 -4.63 -12.24
C PHE A 69 10.93 -4.46 -12.90
N LYS A 70 11.72 -5.54 -13.01
CA LYS A 70 13.02 -5.51 -13.70
C LYS A 70 12.88 -5.10 -15.17
N TYR A 71 11.80 -5.51 -15.82
CA TYR A 71 11.55 -5.17 -17.22
C TYR A 71 11.29 -3.67 -17.39
N CYS A 72 10.47 -3.07 -16.54
CA CYS A 72 10.16 -1.64 -16.61
C CYS A 72 11.29 -0.75 -16.06
N TYR A 73 11.95 -1.19 -14.98
CA TYR A 73 12.90 -0.39 -14.22
C TYR A 73 14.24 -1.13 -13.97
N PRO A 74 14.97 -1.54 -15.03
CA PRO A 74 16.13 -2.42 -14.91
C PRO A 74 17.28 -1.83 -14.06
N GLU A 75 17.44 -0.50 -14.11
CA GLU A 75 18.55 0.22 -13.49
C GLU A 75 18.34 0.51 -11.99
N GLU A 76 17.13 0.31 -11.47
CA GLU A 76 16.81 0.63 -10.08
C GLU A 76 17.45 -0.37 -9.10
N ASN A 77 17.95 0.12 -7.98
CA ASN A 77 18.44 -0.68 -6.87
C ASN A 77 17.56 -0.47 -5.63
N ILE A 78 17.75 -1.28 -4.58
CA ILE A 78 16.92 -1.25 -3.36
C ILE A 78 16.79 0.16 -2.76
N GLU A 79 17.90 0.89 -2.63
CA GLU A 79 17.91 2.24 -2.07
C GLU A 79 17.14 3.23 -2.97
N SER A 80 17.39 3.16 -4.28
CA SER A 80 16.70 4.01 -5.26
C SER A 80 15.20 3.75 -5.29
N ILE A 81 14.77 2.48 -5.23
CA ILE A 81 13.35 2.10 -5.15
C ILE A 81 12.73 2.77 -3.93
N ILE A 82 13.28 2.55 -2.72
CA ILE A 82 12.75 3.11 -1.47
C ILE A 82 12.57 4.63 -1.55
N HIS A 83 13.55 5.33 -2.10
CA HIS A 83 13.48 6.80 -2.24
C HIS A 83 12.44 7.28 -3.25
N LYS A 84 12.09 6.43 -4.22
CA LYS A 84 11.17 6.77 -5.30
C LYS A 84 9.73 6.33 -5.04
N LEU A 85 9.47 5.44 -4.08
CA LEU A 85 8.14 4.87 -3.81
C LEU A 85 7.05 5.92 -3.50
N GLY A 86 7.36 7.14 -3.11
CA GLY A 86 6.33 8.18 -2.93
C GLY A 86 5.31 7.83 -1.83
N LYS A 87 4.10 8.40 -1.91
CA LYS A 87 3.05 8.21 -0.90
C LYS A 87 2.33 6.86 -1.08
N PRO A 88 2.36 5.95 -0.10
CA PRO A 88 1.64 4.67 -0.17
C PRO A 88 0.12 4.85 -0.03
N ILE A 89 -0.63 4.08 -0.83
CA ILE A 89 -2.07 3.91 -0.71
C ILE A 89 -2.35 2.45 -0.35
N PHE A 90 -2.88 2.22 0.85
CA PHE A 90 -3.24 0.91 1.36
C PHE A 90 -4.70 0.60 1.04
N GLN A 91 -4.97 -0.44 0.27
CA GLN A 91 -6.32 -0.95 0.05
C GLN A 91 -6.48 -2.29 0.76
N ARG A 92 -7.36 -2.33 1.76
CA ARG A 92 -7.64 -3.53 2.55
C ARG A 92 -8.77 -4.34 1.92
N ARG A 93 -8.52 -5.64 1.71
CA ARG A 93 -9.47 -6.59 1.12
C ARG A 93 -9.45 -7.88 1.93
N GLY A 94 -10.16 -7.92 3.06
CA GLY A 94 -10.06 -9.03 4.00
C GLY A 94 -8.61 -9.30 4.45
N VAL A 95 -8.06 -10.47 4.11
CA VAL A 95 -6.69 -10.86 4.54
C VAL A 95 -5.57 -10.30 3.66
N THR A 96 -5.89 -9.82 2.45
CA THR A 96 -4.91 -9.24 1.52
C THR A 96 -4.88 -7.72 1.62
N THR A 97 -3.70 -7.16 1.33
CA THR A 97 -3.51 -5.73 1.10
C THR A 97 -3.01 -5.54 -0.33
N LEU A 98 -3.62 -4.60 -1.04
CA LEU A 98 -3.02 -3.99 -2.22
C LEU A 98 -2.39 -2.66 -1.81
N LEU A 99 -1.10 -2.52 -2.05
CA LEU A 99 -0.34 -1.31 -1.79
C LEU A 99 0.04 -0.65 -3.11
N THR A 100 -0.58 0.50 -3.37
CA THR A 100 -0.42 1.25 -4.61
C THR A 100 0.44 2.49 -4.38
N TYR A 101 1.33 2.78 -5.34
CA TYR A 101 2.10 4.00 -5.41
C TYR A 101 1.80 4.75 -6.70
N ALA A 102 0.95 5.78 -6.59
CA ALA A 102 0.50 6.58 -7.74
C ALA A 102 1.35 7.85 -7.99
N GLU A 103 2.15 8.26 -7.01
CA GLU A 103 2.98 9.47 -7.06
C GLU A 103 4.46 9.13 -6.91
N HIS A 104 4.86 7.93 -7.34
CA HIS A 104 6.26 7.53 -7.33
C HIS A 104 7.07 8.29 -8.37
N THR A 105 8.39 8.32 -8.21
CA THR A 105 9.32 8.97 -9.15
C THR A 105 10.16 7.97 -9.95
N LEU A 106 9.67 6.73 -10.06
CA LEU A 106 10.20 5.71 -10.98
C LEU A 106 9.92 6.14 -12.43
N ASP A 107 8.67 6.46 -12.72
CA ASP A 107 8.22 7.22 -13.88
C ASP A 107 6.94 8.00 -13.55
N ALA A 108 6.39 8.69 -14.56
CA ALA A 108 5.21 9.54 -14.43
C ALA A 108 3.92 8.93 -15.02
N ASP A 109 4.02 7.76 -15.64
CA ASP A 109 2.95 7.20 -16.49
C ASP A 109 2.31 5.96 -15.86
N HIS A 110 3.00 5.26 -14.96
CA HIS A 110 2.54 4.01 -14.38
C HIS A 110 2.22 4.12 -12.89
N LEU A 111 1.37 3.22 -12.43
CA LEU A 111 1.14 2.88 -11.04
C LEU A 111 1.98 1.65 -10.71
N LEU A 112 2.56 1.64 -9.50
CA LEU A 112 3.17 0.43 -8.94
C LEU A 112 2.23 -0.16 -7.90
N ASP A 113 1.84 -1.41 -8.13
CA ASP A 113 0.94 -2.17 -7.27
C ASP A 113 1.68 -3.35 -6.64
N ILE A 114 1.47 -3.56 -5.35
CA ILE A 114 2.13 -4.60 -4.57
C ILE A 114 1.06 -5.32 -3.74
N GLU A 115 0.89 -6.61 -3.97
CA GLU A 115 -0.05 -7.43 -3.22
C GLU A 115 0.66 -8.31 -2.19
N PHE A 116 0.11 -8.34 -0.97
CA PHE A 116 0.64 -9.14 0.12
C PHE A 116 -0.43 -9.53 1.15
N GLU A 117 -0.12 -10.56 1.94
CA GLU A 117 -0.92 -10.99 3.09
C GLU A 117 -0.27 -10.61 4.42
N GLY A 118 -1.11 -10.48 5.45
CA GLY A 118 -0.65 -10.25 6.82
C GLY A 118 0.09 -8.92 7.00
N LEU A 119 1.04 -8.88 7.95
CA LEU A 119 1.84 -7.67 8.22
C LEU A 119 3.09 -7.65 7.34
N TYR A 120 2.87 -7.68 6.02
CA TYR A 120 3.90 -7.93 5.01
C TYR A 120 4.54 -9.30 5.15
N ASP A 121 3.80 -10.32 5.56
CA ASP A 121 4.34 -11.65 5.81
C ASP A 121 4.74 -12.33 4.49
N ASP A 122 3.87 -12.22 3.49
CA ASP A 122 4.07 -12.79 2.15
C ASP A 122 3.70 -11.78 1.06
N ILE A 123 4.70 -11.29 0.32
CA ILE A 123 4.52 -10.44 -0.86
C ILE A 123 4.56 -11.36 -2.07
N PHE A 124 3.45 -11.44 -2.79
CA PHE A 124 3.26 -12.46 -3.81
C PHE A 124 3.02 -11.90 -5.22
N ASP A 125 2.71 -10.61 -5.35
CA ASP A 125 2.56 -9.98 -6.66
C ASP A 125 3.09 -8.54 -6.70
N ILE A 126 3.67 -8.18 -7.85
CA ILE A 126 4.19 -6.84 -8.16
C ILE A 126 3.69 -6.48 -9.57
N GLY A 127 2.68 -5.61 -9.61
CA GLY A 127 2.05 -5.10 -10.82
C GLY A 127 2.60 -3.72 -11.21
N ILE A 128 2.66 -3.46 -12.51
CA ILE A 128 2.91 -2.13 -13.07
C ILE A 128 1.81 -1.87 -14.09
N ASP A 129 0.95 -0.91 -13.77
CA ASP A 129 -0.24 -0.57 -14.57
C ASP A 129 -0.09 0.81 -15.19
N GLY A 130 -0.46 0.99 -16.46
CA GLY A 130 -0.43 2.26 -17.19
C GLY A 130 -1.23 2.26 -18.49
#